data_AF-A0A7V9L2X1-F1
#
_entry.id   AF-A0A7V9L2X1-F1
#
_cell.length_a   1.000
_cell.length_b   1.000
_cell.length_c   1.000
_cell.angle_alpha   90.00
_cell.angle_beta   90.00
_cell.angle_gamma   90.00
#
_symmetry.space_group_name_H-M   'P 1'
#
loop_
_entity.id
_entity.type
_entity.pdbx_description
1 polymer ?
#
loop_
_entity_poly.entity_id
_entity_poly.type
_entity_poly.pdbx_seq_one_letter_code
_entity_poly.pdbx_strand_id
1 'polypeptide(L)'
;APQLREVRLKGSGGDDDNTPTRLGTIVAPHLETFVHISSGLDKSVPIDIGKASLPELRRLELYIGQEDYGNTCKVKSFAGILEGAGLPRLEHLGIVNSEWEKELIVALAKSPLVKRLKTLDLSKGILFREGAAALLEHAAAFRHLELLDVSDNYLEAAECKAIKKAIPRAHVDDQKEVEDWDGDHAYRYVTVGE
;
A
#
# COMPACT_ATOMS: atom_id res chain seq x y z
N ALA A 1 -13.58 -14.58 14.81
CA ALA A 1 -15.03 -14.33 14.63
C ALA A 1 -15.50 -15.04 13.36
N PRO A 2 -16.22 -16.17 13.47
CA PRO A 2 -16.41 -17.10 12.36
C PRO A 2 -17.38 -16.61 11.27
N GLN A 3 -18.09 -15.48 11.44
CA GLN A 3 -19.03 -14.94 10.44
C GLN A 3 -18.65 -13.52 9.98
N LEU A 4 -17.48 -13.03 10.40
CA LEU A 4 -17.04 -11.67 10.09
C LEU A 4 -16.63 -11.56 8.62
N ARG A 5 -17.28 -10.68 7.87
CA ARG A 5 -17.03 -10.46 6.43
C ARG A 5 -16.24 -9.18 6.14
N GLU A 6 -16.33 -8.20 7.02
CA GLU A 6 -15.66 -6.91 6.86
C GLU A 6 -15.06 -6.45 8.19
N VAL A 7 -13.83 -5.97 8.12
CA VAL A 7 -13.13 -5.29 9.21
C VAL A 7 -12.66 -3.95 8.70
N ARG A 8 -13.00 -2.90 9.44
CA ARG A 8 -12.44 -1.56 9.27
C ARG A 8 -11.92 -1.08 10.60
N LEU A 9 -10.61 -0.90 10.69
CA LEU A 9 -9.94 -0.34 11.86
C LEU A 9 -9.47 1.07 11.52
N LYS A 10 -9.61 2.00 12.46
CA LYS A 10 -9.02 3.34 12.39
C LYS A 10 -8.23 3.58 13.67
N GLY A 11 -6.98 3.99 13.54
CA GLY A 11 -6.08 4.31 14.66
C GLY A 11 -4.69 3.68 14.53
N SER A 12 -3.69 4.37 15.07
CA SER A 12 -2.27 3.99 15.10
C SER A 12 -1.85 3.36 16.44
N GLY A 13 -2.53 3.70 17.54
CA GLY A 13 -2.35 3.14 18.88
C GLY A 13 -3.56 3.45 19.77
N GLY A 14 -3.74 2.70 20.87
CA GLY A 14 -4.81 2.95 21.83
C GLY A 14 -4.66 4.31 22.52
N ASP A 15 -5.79 4.98 22.76
CA ASP A 15 -5.91 6.41 23.12
C ASP A 15 -5.10 6.89 24.36
N ASP A 16 -4.48 6.00 25.15
CA ASP A 16 -3.92 6.35 26.46
C ASP A 16 -2.43 5.99 26.70
N ASP A 17 -1.75 5.21 25.84
CA ASP A 17 -0.35 4.78 26.09
C ASP A 17 0.55 4.57 24.86
N ASN A 18 0.08 4.92 23.65
CA ASN A 18 0.78 4.66 22.39
C ASN A 18 1.07 3.15 22.14
N THR A 19 0.34 2.24 22.79
CA THR A 19 0.42 0.82 22.48
C THR A 19 -0.15 0.58 21.09
N PRO A 20 0.64 0.03 20.15
CA PRO A 20 0.19 -0.13 18.78
C PRO A 20 -0.97 -1.13 18.66
N THR A 21 -1.86 -0.90 17.70
CA THR A 21 -2.94 -1.86 17.38
C THR A 21 -2.32 -3.19 16.92
N ARG A 22 -2.53 -4.26 17.68
CA ARG A 22 -2.07 -5.63 17.36
C ARG A 22 -3.26 -6.52 17.02
N LEU A 23 -3.13 -7.30 15.94
CA LEU A 23 -4.19 -8.24 15.52
C LEU A 23 -4.06 -9.61 16.20
N GLY A 24 -2.84 -10.06 16.50
CA GLY A 24 -2.60 -11.40 17.03
C GLY A 24 -2.99 -12.49 16.03
N THR A 25 -3.37 -13.68 16.50
CA THR A 25 -3.80 -14.76 15.61
C THR A 25 -5.14 -14.44 14.95
N ILE A 26 -5.14 -14.26 13.64
CA ILE A 26 -6.34 -13.95 12.87
C ILE A 26 -7.05 -15.24 12.47
N VAL A 27 -8.24 -15.47 13.03
CA VAL A 27 -9.14 -16.58 12.65
C VAL A 27 -10.46 -16.01 12.13
N ALA A 28 -10.50 -15.78 10.81
CA ALA A 28 -11.64 -15.18 10.11
C ALA A 28 -11.79 -15.76 8.68
N PRO A 29 -12.26 -17.02 8.55
CA PRO A 29 -12.27 -17.72 7.26
C PRO A 29 -13.24 -17.13 6.23
N HIS A 30 -14.22 -16.33 6.66
CA HIS A 30 -15.21 -15.68 5.79
C HIS A 30 -14.95 -14.18 5.59
N LEU A 31 -13.78 -13.68 6.01
CA LEU A 31 -13.43 -12.28 5.87
C LEU A 31 -13.19 -11.96 4.39
N GLU A 32 -13.90 -10.98 3.86
CA GLU A 32 -13.84 -10.55 2.45
C GLU A 32 -13.13 -9.21 2.30
N THR A 33 -13.26 -8.32 3.28
CA THR A 33 -12.64 -6.99 3.28
C THR A 33 -11.94 -6.71 4.59
N PHE A 34 -10.68 -6.28 4.52
CA PHE A 34 -9.92 -5.77 5.64
C PHE A 34 -9.33 -4.41 5.28
N VAL A 35 -9.69 -3.38 6.05
CA VAL A 35 -9.14 -2.03 5.93
C VAL A 35 -8.58 -1.61 7.27
N HIS A 36 -7.34 -1.15 7.32
CA HIS A 36 -6.75 -0.51 8.50
C HIS A 36 -6.21 0.86 8.11
N ILE A 37 -6.88 1.89 8.62
CA ILE A 37 -6.49 3.28 8.47
C ILE A 37 -5.62 3.67 9.67
N SER A 38 -4.34 3.89 9.43
CA SER A 38 -3.37 4.29 10.45
C SER A 38 -2.51 5.48 9.97
N SER A 39 -2.20 6.41 10.87
CA SER A 39 -1.16 7.42 10.68
C SER A 39 0.24 6.88 10.98
N GLY A 40 0.34 5.69 11.59
CA GLY A 40 1.59 4.97 11.80
C GLY A 40 1.34 3.49 12.05
N LEU A 41 1.47 2.66 11.02
CA LEU A 41 1.13 1.23 11.08
C LEU A 41 2.23 0.41 11.75
N ASP A 42 1.87 -0.37 12.77
CA ASP A 42 2.81 -1.32 13.37
C ASP A 42 3.08 -2.50 12.43
N LYS A 43 4.36 -2.85 12.26
CA LYS A 43 4.79 -3.96 11.40
C LYS A 43 4.16 -5.30 11.72
N SER A 44 3.67 -5.53 12.94
CA SER A 44 2.98 -6.77 13.27
C SER A 44 1.71 -6.94 12.46
N VAL A 45 1.03 -5.86 12.06
CA VAL A 45 -0.21 -5.93 11.27
C VAL A 45 0.01 -6.65 9.92
N PRO A 46 0.86 -6.16 9.00
CA PRO A 46 1.09 -6.86 7.73
C PRO A 46 1.76 -8.22 7.91
N ILE A 47 2.57 -8.40 8.97
CA ILE A 47 3.19 -9.70 9.29
C ILE A 47 2.14 -10.73 9.69
N ASP A 48 1.20 -10.36 10.56
CA ASP A 48 0.15 -11.25 11.06
C ASP A 48 -0.84 -11.59 9.95
N ILE A 49 -1.22 -10.61 9.12
CA ILE A 49 -2.03 -10.84 7.91
C ILE A 49 -1.31 -11.79 6.94
N GLY A 50 -0.02 -11.58 6.71
CA GLY A 50 0.79 -12.44 5.82
C GLY A 50 0.96 -13.87 6.31
N LYS A 51 0.78 -14.13 7.62
CA LYS A 51 0.78 -15.48 8.21
C LYS A 51 -0.61 -16.11 8.28
N ALA A 52 -1.67 -15.31 8.16
CA ALA A 52 -3.04 -15.77 8.29
C ALA A 52 -3.49 -16.56 7.06
N SER A 53 -4.45 -17.45 7.26
CA SER A 53 -5.22 -18.07 6.18
C SER A 53 -6.57 -17.37 6.09
N LEU A 54 -6.73 -16.52 5.07
CA LEU A 54 -7.93 -15.74 4.81
C LEU A 54 -8.45 -16.09 3.41
N PRO A 55 -9.03 -17.29 3.25
CA PRO A 55 -9.35 -17.85 1.93
C PRO A 55 -10.39 -17.04 1.15
N GLU A 56 -11.22 -16.27 1.85
CA GLU A 56 -12.28 -15.44 1.26
C GLU A 56 -11.89 -13.96 1.09
N LEU A 57 -10.68 -13.56 1.51
CA LEU A 57 -10.28 -12.15 1.47
C LEU A 57 -10.10 -11.70 0.02
N ARG A 58 -10.87 -10.67 -0.37
CA ARG A 58 -10.87 -10.08 -1.71
C ARG A 58 -10.25 -8.70 -1.75
N ARG A 59 -10.38 -7.94 -0.65
CA ARG A 59 -9.85 -6.58 -0.52
C ARG A 59 -9.05 -6.43 0.77
N LEU A 60 -7.81 -6.00 0.62
CA LEU A 60 -6.91 -5.62 1.71
C LEU A 60 -6.41 -4.20 1.46
N GLU A 61 -6.64 -3.29 2.40
CA GLU A 61 -6.12 -1.92 2.35
C GLU A 61 -5.45 -1.57 3.67
N LEU A 62 -4.19 -1.18 3.60
CA LEU A 62 -3.40 -0.75 4.74
C LEU A 62 -2.88 0.65 4.48
N TYR A 63 -3.29 1.60 5.32
CA TYR A 63 -2.71 2.95 5.36
C TYR A 63 -1.48 2.88 6.24
N ILE A 64 -0.33 3.17 5.65
CA ILE A 64 0.97 2.91 6.28
C ILE A 64 1.33 4.01 7.26
N GLY A 65 1.14 5.27 6.85
CA GLY A 65 1.50 6.41 7.68
C GLY A 65 3.01 6.62 7.77
N GLN A 66 3.43 7.44 8.74
CA GLN A 66 4.80 7.94 8.85
C GLN A 66 5.49 7.42 10.10
N GLU A 67 6.83 7.34 10.06
CA GLU A 67 7.63 6.86 11.20
C GLU A 67 7.40 7.73 12.45
N ASP A 68 7.25 9.04 12.28
CA ASP A 68 7.01 10.01 13.36
C ASP A 68 5.67 9.78 14.10
N TYR A 69 4.73 9.09 13.46
CA TYR A 69 3.43 8.73 14.03
C TYR A 69 3.33 7.23 14.40
N GLY A 70 4.47 6.53 14.47
CA GLY A 70 4.55 5.15 14.96
C GLY A 70 4.57 4.08 13.87
N ASN A 71 4.73 4.44 12.59
CA ASN A 71 4.95 3.45 11.54
C ASN A 71 6.26 2.71 11.79
N THR A 72 6.19 1.39 11.96
CA THR A 72 7.38 0.53 12.07
C THR A 72 7.54 -0.42 10.89
N CYS A 73 6.69 -0.30 9.89
CA CYS A 73 6.72 -1.12 8.70
C CYS A 73 7.96 -0.84 7.84
N LYS A 74 8.38 -1.86 7.11
CA LYS A 74 9.29 -1.77 5.98
C LYS A 74 8.70 -2.64 4.87
N VAL A 75 9.14 -2.52 3.62
CA VAL A 75 8.66 -3.38 2.53
C VAL A 75 8.75 -4.88 2.89
N LYS A 76 9.80 -5.30 3.62
CA LYS A 76 9.95 -6.67 4.12
C LYS A 76 8.84 -7.16 5.06
N SER A 77 8.15 -6.25 5.76
CA SER A 77 7.01 -6.59 6.63
C SER A 77 5.84 -7.17 5.83
N PHE A 78 5.78 -6.90 4.53
CA PHE A 78 4.72 -7.36 3.62
C PHE A 78 5.05 -8.68 2.93
N ALA A 79 6.19 -9.32 3.21
CA ALA A 79 6.64 -10.50 2.49
C ALA A 79 5.58 -11.62 2.38
N GLY A 80 4.89 -11.94 3.48
CA GLY A 80 3.83 -12.96 3.48
C GLY A 80 2.59 -12.56 2.66
N ILE A 81 2.22 -11.27 2.68
CA ILE A 81 1.15 -10.74 1.83
C ILE A 81 1.55 -10.84 0.35
N LEU A 82 2.77 -10.42 0.01
CA LEU A 82 3.28 -10.44 -1.36
C LEU A 82 3.49 -11.86 -1.90
N GLU A 83 3.80 -12.83 -1.05
CA GLU A 83 3.76 -14.25 -1.41
C GLU A 83 2.30 -14.70 -1.68
N GLY A 84 1.37 -14.27 -0.82
CA GLY A 84 -0.07 -14.44 -1.02
C GLY A 84 -0.53 -15.90 -0.94
N ALA A 85 0.20 -16.75 -0.20
CA ALA A 85 -0.14 -18.16 0.00
C ALA A 85 -1.47 -18.34 0.78
N GLY A 86 -1.68 -17.52 1.81
CA GLY A 86 -2.91 -17.51 2.62
C GLY A 86 -4.05 -16.65 2.05
N LEU A 87 -3.84 -16.00 0.90
CA LEU A 87 -4.73 -15.00 0.31
C LEU A 87 -5.15 -15.38 -1.13
N PRO A 88 -5.74 -16.57 -1.36
CA PRO A 88 -5.95 -17.11 -2.70
C PRO A 88 -6.96 -16.31 -3.55
N ARG A 89 -7.89 -15.57 -2.91
CA ARG A 89 -8.94 -14.79 -3.58
C ARG A 89 -8.70 -13.28 -3.56
N LEU A 90 -7.51 -12.83 -3.16
CA LEU A 90 -7.24 -11.41 -3.06
C LEU A 90 -7.12 -10.79 -4.46
N GLU A 91 -8.00 -9.83 -4.73
CA GLU A 91 -8.13 -9.15 -6.03
C GLU A 91 -7.76 -7.66 -5.91
N HIS A 92 -7.85 -7.07 -4.72
CA HIS A 92 -7.51 -5.68 -4.43
C HIS A 92 -6.49 -5.61 -3.29
N LEU A 93 -5.35 -4.98 -3.55
CA LEU A 93 -4.34 -4.64 -2.53
C LEU A 93 -4.09 -3.12 -2.54
N GLY A 94 -4.31 -2.49 -1.39
CA GLY A 94 -3.91 -1.11 -1.12
C GLY A 94 -2.76 -1.06 -0.11
N ILE A 95 -1.66 -0.44 -0.53
CA ILE A 95 -0.55 0.00 0.33
C ILE A 95 -0.55 1.52 0.21
N VAL A 96 -1.47 2.13 0.95
CA VAL A 96 -1.84 3.54 0.80
C VAL A 96 -1.05 4.36 1.80
N ASN A 97 -0.84 5.65 1.54
CA ASN A 97 -0.27 6.56 2.52
C ASN A 97 1.14 6.14 2.97
N SER A 98 1.97 5.69 2.03
CA SER A 98 3.31 5.12 2.32
C SER A 98 4.45 6.04 1.91
N GLU A 99 5.51 6.04 2.72
CA GLU A 99 6.77 6.75 2.47
C GLU A 99 7.77 5.92 1.62
N TRP A 100 7.30 4.88 0.93
CA TRP A 100 8.16 4.03 0.09
C TRP A 100 7.97 4.33 -1.39
N GLU A 101 9.09 4.33 -2.11
CA GLU A 101 9.10 4.56 -3.55
C GLU A 101 9.56 3.31 -4.31
N LYS A 102 10.76 3.38 -4.91
CA LYS A 102 11.34 2.34 -5.76
C LYS A 102 11.32 0.96 -5.13
N GLU A 103 11.69 0.85 -3.85
CA GLU A 103 11.76 -0.44 -3.17
C GLU A 103 10.41 -1.18 -3.13
N LEU A 104 9.30 -0.44 -2.94
CA LEU A 104 7.96 -1.00 -2.93
C LEU A 104 7.57 -1.48 -4.32
N ILE A 105 7.80 -0.66 -5.34
CA ILE A 105 7.48 -1.01 -6.74
C ILE A 105 8.24 -2.26 -7.19
N VAL A 106 9.54 -2.36 -6.86
CA VAL A 106 10.36 -3.54 -7.20
C VAL A 106 9.86 -4.79 -6.49
N ALA A 107 9.45 -4.69 -5.22
CA ALA A 107 8.89 -5.81 -4.48
C ALA A 107 7.55 -6.27 -5.06
N LEU A 108 6.66 -5.33 -5.40
CA LEU A 108 5.37 -5.61 -6.04
C LEU A 108 5.54 -6.24 -7.42
N ALA A 109 6.45 -5.74 -8.24
CA ALA A 109 6.72 -6.30 -9.58
C ALA A 109 7.22 -7.74 -9.54
N LYS A 110 7.92 -8.13 -8.46
CA LYS A 110 8.43 -9.51 -8.24
C LYS A 110 7.43 -10.41 -7.53
N SER A 111 6.34 -9.86 -6.99
CA SER A 111 5.37 -10.59 -6.19
C SER A 111 4.55 -11.56 -7.06
N PRO A 112 4.35 -12.82 -6.64
CA PRO A 112 3.39 -13.71 -7.28
C PRO A 112 1.94 -13.25 -7.09
N LEU A 113 1.63 -12.53 -6.01
CA LEU A 113 0.31 -11.96 -5.75
C LEU A 113 -0.10 -10.96 -6.84
N VAL A 114 0.81 -10.09 -7.30
CA VAL A 114 0.47 -9.01 -8.25
C VAL A 114 -0.19 -9.52 -9.53
N LYS A 115 0.20 -10.72 -9.97
CA LYS A 115 -0.32 -11.39 -11.18
C LYS A 115 -1.81 -11.76 -11.09
N ARG A 116 -2.35 -11.79 -9.87
CA ARG A 116 -3.75 -12.15 -9.56
C ARG A 116 -4.60 -10.94 -9.21
N LEU A 117 -3.98 -9.81 -8.89
CA LEU A 117 -4.70 -8.59 -8.55
C LEU A 117 -5.40 -8.02 -9.78
N LYS A 118 -6.55 -7.42 -9.53
CA LYS A 118 -7.26 -6.51 -10.44
C LYS A 118 -6.94 -5.07 -10.09
N THR A 119 -6.79 -4.76 -8.80
CA THR A 119 -6.49 -3.41 -8.33
C THR A 119 -5.26 -3.41 -7.44
N LEU A 120 -4.37 -2.47 -7.73
CA LEU A 120 -3.26 -2.10 -6.87
C LEU A 120 -3.38 -0.61 -6.55
N ASP A 121 -3.54 -0.27 -5.28
CA ASP A 121 -3.66 1.10 -4.80
C ASP A 121 -2.40 1.51 -4.03
N LEU A 122 -1.67 2.48 -4.57
CA LEU A 122 -0.47 3.11 -4.03
C LEU A 122 -0.67 4.62 -3.87
N SER A 123 -1.93 5.04 -3.72
CA SER A 123 -2.30 6.45 -3.59
C SER A 123 -1.80 7.04 -2.27
N LYS A 124 -1.84 8.38 -2.18
CA LYS A 124 -1.59 9.15 -0.93
C LYS A 124 -0.16 9.06 -0.41
N GLY A 125 0.76 8.50 -1.18
CA GLY A 125 2.14 8.29 -0.81
C GLY A 125 3.04 9.46 -1.20
N ILE A 126 4.32 9.13 -1.38
CA ILE A 126 5.37 10.08 -1.75
C ILE A 126 6.02 9.79 -3.11
N LEU A 127 5.41 8.97 -3.98
CA LEU A 127 6.02 8.60 -5.27
C LEU A 127 6.40 9.84 -6.07
N PHE A 128 7.67 9.91 -6.44
CA PHE A 128 8.22 10.97 -7.28
C PHE A 128 9.00 10.35 -8.44
N ARG A 129 10.16 10.91 -8.78
CA ARG A 129 10.97 10.52 -9.93
C ARG A 129 11.47 9.07 -9.85
N GLU A 130 11.96 8.64 -8.69
CA GLU A 130 12.48 7.27 -8.52
C GLU A 130 11.37 6.22 -8.55
N GLY A 131 10.24 6.51 -7.92
CA GLY A 131 9.03 5.68 -7.99
C GLY A 131 8.50 5.56 -9.42
N ALA A 132 8.42 6.69 -10.14
CA ALA A 132 8.00 6.72 -11.54
C ALA A 132 8.93 5.90 -12.45
N ALA A 133 10.24 6.06 -12.30
CA ALA A 133 11.23 5.31 -13.06
C ALA A 133 11.07 3.79 -12.82
N ALA A 134 10.87 3.37 -11.57
CA ALA A 134 10.63 1.97 -11.22
C ALA A 134 9.31 1.42 -11.81
N LEU A 135 8.24 2.22 -11.80
CA LEU A 135 6.96 1.85 -12.41
C LEU A 135 7.10 1.64 -13.93
N LEU A 136 7.85 2.50 -14.60
CA LEU A 136 8.10 2.40 -16.04
C LEU A 136 8.99 1.20 -16.38
N GLU A 137 10.06 0.98 -15.61
CA GLU A 137 10.94 -0.18 -15.73
C GLU A 137 10.17 -1.51 -15.60
N HIS A 138 9.24 -1.56 -14.64
CA HIS A 138 8.44 -2.75 -14.34
C HIS A 138 7.02 -2.73 -14.91
N ALA A 139 6.71 -1.84 -15.87
CA ALA A 139 5.35 -1.64 -16.36
C ALA A 139 4.65 -2.93 -16.81
N ALA A 140 5.40 -3.88 -17.40
CA ALA A 140 4.88 -5.17 -17.84
C ALA A 140 4.22 -5.97 -16.70
N ALA A 141 4.67 -5.81 -15.45
CA ALA A 141 4.10 -6.48 -14.28
C ALA A 141 2.75 -5.90 -13.83
N PHE A 142 2.35 -4.74 -14.34
CA PHE A 142 1.16 -4.02 -13.87
C PHE A 142 0.12 -3.78 -14.97
N ARG A 143 0.48 -3.98 -16.25
CA ARG A 143 -0.40 -3.74 -17.41
C ARG A 143 -1.71 -4.54 -17.41
N HIS A 144 -1.74 -5.69 -16.73
CA HIS A 144 -2.93 -6.54 -16.64
C HIS A 144 -3.96 -6.02 -15.63
N LEU A 145 -3.55 -5.19 -14.67
CA LEU A 145 -4.43 -4.62 -13.65
C LEU A 145 -5.60 -3.91 -14.31
N GLU A 146 -6.78 -4.02 -13.71
CA GLU A 146 -7.96 -3.22 -14.06
C GLU A 146 -7.81 -1.78 -13.56
N LEU A 147 -7.06 -1.59 -12.48
CA LEU A 147 -6.70 -0.28 -11.93
C LEU A 147 -5.33 -0.33 -11.24
N LEU A 148 -4.45 0.60 -11.60
CA LEU A 148 -3.28 0.98 -10.80
C LEU A 148 -3.50 2.40 -10.31
N ASP A 149 -3.74 2.59 -9.02
CA ASP A 149 -3.92 3.93 -8.44
C ASP A 149 -2.59 4.44 -7.88
N VAL A 150 -2.09 5.54 -8.44
CA VAL A 150 -0.93 6.30 -7.96
C VAL A 150 -1.30 7.78 -7.80
N SER A 151 -2.60 8.07 -7.61
CA SER A 151 -3.08 9.42 -7.31
C SER A 151 -2.51 9.95 -6.00
N ASP A 152 -2.53 11.27 -5.80
CA ASP A 152 -2.16 11.87 -4.51
C ASP A 152 -0.72 11.53 -4.08
N ASN A 153 0.18 11.50 -5.06
CA ASN A 153 1.64 11.38 -4.91
C ASN A 153 2.31 12.69 -5.37
N TYR A 154 3.59 12.69 -5.75
CA TYR A 154 4.32 13.88 -6.22
C TYR A 154 4.74 13.75 -7.69
N LEU A 155 4.08 12.92 -8.49
CA LEU A 155 4.48 12.65 -9.86
C LEU A 155 4.31 13.89 -10.75
N GLU A 156 5.34 14.28 -11.48
CA GLU A 156 5.27 15.40 -12.40
C GLU A 156 4.47 15.05 -13.66
N ALA A 157 4.01 16.06 -14.38
CA ALA A 157 3.20 15.88 -15.58
C ALA A 157 3.86 14.97 -16.65
N ALA A 158 5.19 15.03 -16.76
CA ALA A 158 5.95 14.19 -17.69
C ALA A 158 5.89 12.70 -17.30
N GLU A 159 6.03 12.39 -16.01
CA GLU A 159 5.95 11.03 -15.47
C GLU A 159 4.53 10.50 -15.55
N CYS A 160 3.53 11.29 -15.18
CA CYS A 160 2.11 10.96 -15.33
C CYS A 160 1.78 10.54 -16.77
N LYS A 161 2.26 11.32 -17.76
CA LYS A 161 2.08 11.00 -19.18
C LYS A 161 2.79 9.71 -19.58
N ALA A 162 4.02 9.51 -19.11
CA ALA A 162 4.78 8.30 -19.40
C ALA A 162 4.12 7.05 -18.79
N ILE A 163 3.66 7.15 -17.54
CA ILE A 163 2.96 6.07 -16.82
C ILE A 163 1.65 5.73 -17.52
N LYS A 164 0.78 6.71 -17.82
CA LYS A 164 -0.47 6.48 -18.58
C LYS A 164 -0.22 5.86 -19.95
N LYS A 165 0.90 6.17 -20.61
CA LYS A 165 1.29 5.52 -21.87
C LYS A 165 1.73 4.07 -21.67
N ALA A 166 2.50 3.79 -20.62
CA ALA A 166 3.05 2.45 -20.36
C ALA A 166 2.04 1.51 -19.68
N ILE A 167 1.13 2.05 -18.88
CA ILE A 167 0.12 1.37 -18.07
C ILE A 167 -1.20 2.14 -18.27
N PRO A 168 -2.00 1.82 -19.32
CA PRO A 168 -3.17 2.61 -19.70
C PRO A 168 -4.27 2.77 -18.64
N ARG A 169 -4.31 1.86 -17.67
CA ARG A 169 -5.27 1.86 -16.55
C ARG A 169 -4.69 2.47 -15.27
N ALA A 170 -3.58 3.21 -15.39
CA ALA A 170 -3.03 3.97 -14.29
C ALA A 170 -3.85 5.24 -14.04
N HIS A 171 -4.30 5.41 -12.80
CA HIS A 171 -4.89 6.63 -12.28
C HIS A 171 -3.78 7.45 -11.62
N VAL A 172 -3.54 8.66 -12.11
CA VAL A 172 -2.39 9.52 -11.74
C VAL A 172 -2.85 10.92 -11.35
N ASP A 173 -4.11 11.05 -10.93
CA ASP A 173 -4.72 12.35 -10.72
C ASP A 173 -4.33 12.91 -9.33
N ASP A 174 -4.70 14.14 -9.02
CA ASP A 174 -4.50 14.78 -7.71
C ASP A 174 -3.04 14.79 -7.19
N GLN A 175 -2.04 14.92 -8.07
CA GLN A 175 -0.64 14.99 -7.65
C GLN A 175 -0.35 16.28 -6.87
N LYS A 176 0.43 16.14 -5.80
CA LYS A 176 0.95 17.20 -4.93
C LYS A 176 2.14 17.89 -5.59
N GLU A 177 2.28 19.19 -5.31
CA GLU A 177 3.46 19.96 -5.69
C GLU A 177 4.53 19.86 -4.61
N VAL A 178 5.80 19.84 -5.01
CA VAL A 178 6.92 19.98 -4.07
C VAL A 178 7.07 21.46 -3.76
N GLU A 179 6.64 21.87 -2.57
CA GLU A 179 6.69 23.27 -2.13
C GLU A 179 8.07 23.65 -1.58
N ASP A 180 8.74 22.74 -0.87
CA ASP A 180 10.02 22.98 -0.21
C ASP A 180 11.13 22.04 -0.71
N TRP A 181 12.28 22.63 -1.00
CA TRP A 181 13.49 21.96 -1.46
C TRP A 181 14.62 22.16 -0.44
N ASP A 182 15.16 21.05 0.08
CA ASP A 182 16.41 21.03 0.85
C ASP A 182 17.56 20.58 -0.08
N GLY A 183 18.14 21.54 -0.80
CA GLY A 183 19.12 21.25 -1.85
C GLY A 183 18.50 20.46 -3.01
N ASP A 184 19.02 19.27 -3.28
CA ASP A 184 18.50 18.36 -4.32
C ASP A 184 17.35 17.46 -3.80
N HIS A 185 16.96 17.60 -2.53
CA HIS A 185 15.93 16.78 -1.90
C HIS A 185 14.60 17.54 -1.78
N ALA A 186 13.56 16.97 -2.37
CA ALA A 186 12.18 17.44 -2.24
C ALA A 186 11.57 17.00 -0.92
N TYR A 187 11.05 17.95 -0.13
CA TYR A 187 10.24 17.63 1.05
C TYR A 187 8.87 17.07 0.61
N ARG A 188 8.52 15.87 1.08
CA ARG A 188 7.33 15.12 0.66
C ARG A 188 6.69 14.43 1.87
N TYR A 189 5.37 14.48 1.95
CA TYR A 189 4.59 13.91 3.04
C TYR A 189 3.42 13.08 2.50
N VAL A 190 2.93 12.15 3.32
CA VAL A 190 1.76 11.31 3.01
C VAL A 190 0.45 12.04 3.35
N THR A 191 -0.64 11.75 2.67
CA THR A 191 -1.87 12.58 2.76
C THR A 191 -2.60 12.47 4.09
N VAL A 192 -2.60 11.31 4.72
CA VAL A 192 -3.23 11.08 6.03
C VAL A 192 -2.13 11.13 7.09
N GLY A 193 -1.90 12.32 7.64
CA GLY A 193 -0.86 12.59 8.64
C GLY A 193 -1.35 12.61 10.09
N GLU A 194 -2.64 12.85 10.35
CA GLU A 194 -3.24 12.93 11.70
C GLU A 194 -4.69 12.44 11.70
#